data_AF-A0A7W3Z7T3-F1
#
_entry.id   AF-A0A7W3Z7T3-F1
#
_cell.length_a   1.000
_cell.length_b   1.000
_cell.length_c   1.000
_cell.angle_alpha   90.00
_cell.angle_beta   90.00
_cell.angle_gamma   90.00
#
_symmetry.space_group_name_H-M   'P 1'
#
loop_
_entity.id
_entity.type
_entity.pdbx_description
1 polymer ?
#
loop_
_entity_poly.entity_id
_entity_poly.type
_entity_poly.pdbx_seq_one_letter_code
_entity_poly.pdbx_strand_id
1 'polypeptide(L)'
;MKKNIEVFVCFLVGVLPIFGQAPYQNTLVNQGTLTISPEAIVSTSYDFNNTNSGVVKSDGTTYYYSNFNNDNLYYPSTGSTSGHAIFTPSEEGQGGAQLISGTQPSEFYRVTLNNPTPVMGFDLKNEMNIKGSVDFQDGIVQ
;
A
#
# COMPACT_ATOMS: atom_id res chain seq x y z
N MET A 1 78.47 -11.44 13.70
CA MET A 1 77.39 -12.07 12.92
C MET A 1 76.07 -11.69 13.58
N LYS A 2 75.28 -10.79 12.98
CA LYS A 2 74.01 -10.30 13.54
C LYS A 2 72.88 -11.15 12.96
N LYS A 3 72.04 -11.74 13.82
CA LYS A 3 70.94 -12.64 13.44
C LYS A 3 69.68 -11.79 13.23
N ASN A 4 69.19 -11.71 12.01
CA ASN A 4 67.95 -10.99 11.70
C ASN A 4 66.75 -11.87 12.07
N ILE A 5 65.84 -11.36 12.89
CA ILE A 5 64.58 -12.01 13.23
C ILE A 5 63.54 -11.43 12.28
N GLU A 6 63.01 -12.26 11.39
CA GLU A 6 61.87 -11.90 10.54
C GLU A 6 60.58 -12.22 11.30
N VAL A 7 59.78 -11.18 11.55
CA VAL A 7 58.47 -11.31 12.18
C VAL A 7 57.42 -11.33 11.07
N PHE A 8 56.75 -12.46 10.88
CA PHE A 8 55.63 -12.60 9.95
C PHE A 8 54.36 -12.10 10.62
N VAL A 9 53.81 -10.98 10.13
CA VAL A 9 52.52 -10.45 10.55
C VAL A 9 51.45 -10.94 9.57
N CYS A 10 50.65 -11.92 9.98
CA CYS A 10 49.47 -12.34 9.22
C CYS A 10 48.30 -11.39 9.47
N PHE A 11 47.94 -10.58 8.48
CA PHE A 11 46.67 -9.85 8.47
C PHE A 11 45.55 -10.84 8.10
N LEU A 12 44.76 -11.25 9.09
CA LEU A 12 43.52 -11.99 8.83
C LEU A 12 42.48 -10.99 8.29
N VAL A 13 42.28 -10.96 6.96
CA VAL A 13 41.20 -10.19 6.35
C VAL A 13 39.91 -10.98 6.56
N GLY A 14 39.23 -10.72 7.67
CA GLY A 14 37.89 -11.24 7.93
C GLY A 14 36.91 -10.58 6.95
N VAL A 15 36.50 -11.31 5.91
CA VAL A 15 35.40 -10.91 5.04
C VAL A 15 34.11 -11.09 5.83
N LEU A 16 33.61 -10.03 6.45
CA LEU A 16 32.27 -10.01 7.01
C LEU A 16 31.27 -10.03 5.83
N PRO A 17 30.37 -11.01 5.70
CA PRO A 17 29.30 -10.93 4.72
C PRO A 17 28.40 -9.74 5.10
N ILE A 18 28.48 -8.67 4.30
CA ILE A 18 27.52 -7.58 4.35
C ILE A 18 26.23 -8.14 3.74
N PHE A 19 25.32 -8.62 4.58
CA PHE A 19 23.95 -8.84 4.17
C PHE A 19 23.33 -7.47 3.94
N GLY A 20 23.21 -7.06 2.67
CA GLY A 20 22.42 -5.88 2.32
C GLY A 20 20.96 -6.15 2.68
N GLN A 21 20.52 -5.62 3.82
CA GLN A 21 19.09 -5.54 4.09
C GLN A 21 18.51 -4.54 3.10
N ALA A 22 17.61 -5.00 2.22
CA ALA A 22 16.83 -4.09 1.41
C ALA A 22 16.16 -3.07 2.34
N PRO A 23 16.16 -1.77 1.99
CA PRO A 23 15.52 -0.76 2.82
C PRO A 23 14.08 -1.18 3.11
N TYR A 24 13.67 -1.05 4.37
CA TYR A 24 12.30 -1.33 4.81
C TYR A 24 11.32 -0.51 3.96
N GLN A 25 10.49 -1.19 3.16
CA GLN A 25 9.50 -0.54 2.31
C GLN A 25 8.15 -0.51 3.03
N ASN A 26 7.62 0.70 3.25
CA ASN A 26 6.26 0.94 3.75
C ASN A 26 5.23 0.83 2.62
N THR A 27 5.29 -0.25 1.84
CA THR A 27 4.40 -0.45 0.70
C THR A 27 3.99 -1.91 0.56
N LEU A 28 2.69 -2.16 0.45
CA LEU A 28 2.15 -3.43 -0.02
C LEU A 28 2.01 -3.35 -1.54
N VAL A 29 2.86 -4.09 -2.26
CA VAL A 29 2.91 -4.06 -3.73
C VAL A 29 2.22 -5.29 -4.29
N ASN A 30 1.17 -5.09 -5.10
CA ASN A 30 0.58 -6.15 -5.91
C ASN A 30 1.11 -6.09 -7.35
N GLN A 31 1.79 -7.14 -7.79
CA GLN A 31 2.29 -7.30 -9.17
C GLN A 31 1.59 -8.43 -9.94
N GLY A 32 0.62 -9.11 -9.31
CA GLY A 32 -0.13 -10.22 -9.89
C GLY A 32 -1.60 -10.11 -9.56
N THR A 33 -2.28 -11.24 -9.32
CA THR A 33 -3.71 -11.23 -9.00
C THR A 33 -3.95 -11.34 -7.50
N LEU A 34 -4.58 -10.32 -6.93
CA LEU A 34 -5.13 -10.32 -5.57
C LEU A 34 -6.66 -10.48 -5.67
N THR A 35 -7.21 -11.53 -5.06
CA THR A 35 -8.66 -11.73 -4.96
C THR A 35 -9.08 -11.66 -3.50
N ILE A 36 -10.00 -10.76 -3.21
CA ILE A 36 -10.61 -10.56 -1.91
C ILE A 36 -12.05 -11.05 -2.03
N SER A 37 -12.29 -12.27 -1.57
CA SER A 37 -13.60 -12.93 -1.67
C SER A 37 -14.68 -12.22 -0.85
N PRO A 38 -15.97 -12.45 -1.14
CA PRO A 38 -17.04 -12.03 -0.24
C PRO A 38 -16.75 -12.47 1.21
N GLU A 39 -17.15 -11.63 2.17
CA GLU A 39 -16.94 -11.82 3.62
C GLU A 39 -15.47 -11.77 4.08
N ALA A 40 -14.48 -11.80 3.18
CA ALA A 40 -13.09 -11.60 3.55
C ALA A 40 -12.87 -10.17 4.03
N ILE A 41 -12.05 -10.02 5.07
CA ILE A 41 -11.60 -8.74 5.58
C ILE A 41 -10.08 -8.69 5.44
N VAL A 42 -9.60 -7.69 4.70
CA VAL A 42 -8.17 -7.43 4.50
C VAL A 42 -7.88 -6.00 4.94
N SER A 43 -6.68 -5.77 5.46
CA SER A 43 -6.23 -4.42 5.81
C SER A 43 -4.75 -4.24 5.55
N THR A 44 -4.34 -3.03 5.19
CA THR A 44 -2.92 -2.64 5.10
C THR A 44 -2.69 -1.31 5.79
N SER A 45 -1.65 -1.28 6.65
CA SER A 45 -1.09 -0.04 7.23
C SER A 45 -0.04 0.62 6.34
N TYR A 46 0.36 -0.06 5.27
CA TYR A 46 1.31 0.44 4.28
C TYR A 46 0.58 1.04 3.08
N ASP A 47 1.30 1.88 2.33
CA ASP A 47 0.82 2.35 1.03
C ASP A 47 0.48 1.14 0.17
N PHE A 48 -0.74 1.11 -0.37
CA PHE A 48 -1.16 0.07 -1.29
C PHE A 48 -0.78 0.49 -2.71
N ASN A 49 -0.03 -0.37 -3.40
CA ASN A 49 0.38 -0.14 -4.78
C ASN A 49 -0.02 -1.32 -5.67
N ASN A 50 -1.11 -1.20 -6.41
CA ASN A 50 -1.44 -2.10 -7.50
C ASN A 50 -0.74 -1.63 -8.77
N THR A 51 0.32 -2.34 -9.18
CA THR A 51 1.16 -1.91 -10.30
C THR A 51 0.46 -2.09 -11.65
N ASN A 52 1.10 -1.66 -12.73
CA ASN A 52 0.62 -1.84 -14.11
C ASN A 52 0.40 -3.32 -14.53
N SER A 53 0.98 -4.28 -13.80
CA SER A 53 0.74 -5.72 -14.00
C SER A 53 -0.24 -6.31 -12.98
N GLY A 54 -0.60 -5.55 -11.96
CA GLY A 54 -1.42 -5.99 -10.85
C GLY A 54 -2.92 -5.99 -11.18
N VAL A 55 -3.64 -6.98 -10.67
CA VAL A 55 -5.09 -7.10 -10.81
C VAL A 55 -5.68 -7.33 -9.43
N VAL A 56 -6.64 -6.51 -9.04
CA VAL A 56 -7.38 -6.65 -7.79
C VAL A 56 -8.85 -6.93 -8.09
N LYS A 57 -9.32 -8.06 -7.59
CA LYS A 57 -10.73 -8.41 -7.58
C LYS A 57 -11.25 -8.26 -6.15
N SER A 58 -12.05 -7.21 -5.90
CA SER A 58 -12.45 -6.81 -4.54
C SER A 58 -13.94 -7.02 -4.29
N ASP A 59 -14.29 -8.20 -3.80
CA ASP A 59 -15.65 -8.58 -3.39
C ASP A 59 -15.85 -8.59 -1.86
N GLY A 60 -14.78 -8.45 -1.08
CA GLY A 60 -14.83 -8.36 0.38
C GLY A 60 -14.64 -6.94 0.91
N THR A 61 -14.31 -6.83 2.20
CA THR A 61 -14.00 -5.55 2.85
C THR A 61 -12.49 -5.33 2.89
N THR A 62 -12.04 -4.15 2.45
CA THR A 62 -10.62 -3.77 2.50
C THR A 62 -10.44 -2.45 3.20
N TYR A 63 -9.60 -2.44 4.25
CA TYR A 63 -9.19 -1.23 4.94
C TYR A 63 -7.85 -0.74 4.40
N TYR A 64 -7.83 0.49 3.89
CA TYR A 64 -6.64 1.20 3.47
C TYR A 64 -6.32 2.27 4.50
N TYR A 65 -5.29 2.01 5.32
CA TYR A 65 -4.87 2.95 6.37
C TYR A 65 -3.83 4.00 5.92
N SER A 66 -3.35 3.87 4.68
CA SER A 66 -2.35 4.75 4.07
C SER A 66 -2.71 4.99 2.59
N ASN A 67 -1.81 5.55 1.80
CA ASN A 67 -2.08 5.91 0.42
C ASN A 67 -2.51 4.71 -0.45
N PHE A 68 -3.30 4.98 -1.47
CA PHE A 68 -3.79 3.99 -2.42
C PHE A 68 -3.38 4.39 -3.84
N ASN A 69 -2.74 3.47 -4.55
CA ASN A 69 -2.39 3.63 -5.95
C ASN A 69 -2.88 2.45 -6.79
N ASN A 70 -3.52 2.74 -7.92
CA ASN A 70 -3.96 1.75 -8.88
C ASN A 70 -3.54 2.07 -10.33
N ASP A 71 -2.59 1.32 -10.85
CA ASP A 71 -2.08 1.47 -12.21
C ASP A 71 -2.61 0.44 -13.21
N ASN A 72 -3.55 -0.40 -12.78
CA ASN A 72 -4.19 -1.39 -13.65
C ASN A 72 -5.60 -1.73 -13.17
N LEU A 73 -6.00 -3.01 -13.12
CA LEU A 73 -7.38 -3.40 -12.85
C LEU A 73 -7.68 -3.45 -11.36
N TYR A 74 -8.70 -2.73 -10.93
CA TYR A 74 -9.34 -2.86 -9.62
C TYR A 74 -10.85 -2.89 -9.81
N TYR A 75 -11.51 -4.02 -9.48
CA TYR A 75 -12.94 -4.19 -9.74
C TYR A 75 -13.64 -5.19 -8.81
N PRO A 76 -14.94 -5.01 -8.53
CA PRO A 76 -15.78 -6.06 -7.94
C PRO A 76 -16.26 -7.05 -9.01
N SER A 77 -16.63 -8.26 -8.64
CA SER A 77 -17.33 -9.19 -9.53
C SER A 77 -18.61 -8.55 -10.09
N THR A 78 -18.94 -8.88 -11.34
CA THR A 78 -20.23 -8.50 -11.94
C THR A 78 -21.39 -9.03 -11.08
N GLY A 79 -22.29 -8.14 -10.67
CA GLY A 79 -23.45 -8.46 -9.83
C GLY A 79 -23.15 -8.59 -8.33
N SER A 80 -21.88 -8.52 -7.92
CA SER A 80 -21.50 -8.50 -6.51
C SER A 80 -21.81 -7.15 -5.88
N THR A 81 -22.32 -7.20 -4.65
CA THR A 81 -22.68 -6.03 -3.83
C THR A 81 -21.92 -5.99 -2.50
N SER A 82 -21.02 -6.95 -2.27
CA SER A 82 -20.31 -7.13 -1.00
C SER A 82 -18.99 -6.35 -0.93
N GLY A 83 -18.44 -5.93 -2.07
CA GLY A 83 -17.18 -5.18 -2.12
C GLY A 83 -17.27 -3.84 -1.37
N HIS A 84 -16.40 -3.64 -0.39
CA HIS A 84 -16.36 -2.42 0.42
C HIS A 84 -14.92 -1.98 0.67
N ALA A 85 -14.53 -0.84 0.10
CA ALA A 85 -13.26 -0.19 0.40
C ALA A 85 -13.46 0.88 1.49
N ILE A 86 -12.63 0.86 2.52
CA ILE A 86 -12.68 1.81 3.63
C ILE A 86 -11.32 2.52 3.68
N PHE A 87 -11.33 3.82 3.41
CA PHE A 87 -10.15 4.67 3.51
C PHE A 87 -10.25 5.46 4.80
N THR A 88 -9.34 5.17 5.72
CA THR A 88 -9.26 5.83 7.02
C THR A 88 -7.83 5.81 7.50
N PRO A 89 -7.21 6.94 7.89
CA PRO A 89 -5.81 6.91 8.34
C PRO A 89 -5.65 6.06 9.60
N SER A 90 -4.50 5.38 9.76
CA SER A 90 -4.16 4.79 11.07
C SER A 90 -3.67 5.87 12.04
N GLU A 91 -3.97 5.70 13.33
CA GLU A 91 -3.49 6.59 14.40
C GLU A 91 -1.95 6.67 14.46
N GLU A 92 -1.26 5.61 14.03
CA GLU A 92 0.21 5.50 14.03
C GLU A 92 0.86 5.99 12.71
N GLY A 93 0.07 6.29 11.68
CA GLY A 93 0.56 6.31 10.30
C GLY A 93 0.71 7.68 9.67
N GLN A 94 -0.34 8.51 9.60
CA GLN A 94 -0.32 9.75 8.82
C GLN A 94 -1.36 10.72 9.37
N GLY A 95 -0.91 11.72 10.14
CA GLY A 95 -1.69 12.95 10.26
C GLY A 95 -1.62 13.67 8.92
N GLY A 96 -2.72 13.71 8.15
CA GLY A 96 -2.72 14.36 6.85
C GLY A 96 -3.66 13.74 5.82
N ALA A 97 -3.57 14.28 4.60
CA ALA A 97 -4.34 13.81 3.47
C ALA A 97 -3.89 12.41 3.04
N GLN A 98 -4.85 11.51 2.83
CA GLN A 98 -4.62 10.21 2.21
C GLN A 98 -4.68 10.39 0.69
N LEU A 99 -3.59 10.05 -0.01
CA LEU A 99 -3.52 10.13 -1.46
C LEU A 99 -4.22 8.92 -2.09
N ILE A 100 -5.17 9.19 -2.99
CA ILE A 100 -5.82 8.20 -3.83
C ILE A 100 -5.42 8.52 -5.28
N SER A 101 -4.52 7.71 -5.83
CA SER A 101 -3.87 7.93 -7.12
C SER A 101 -3.91 6.71 -8.03
N GLY A 102 -3.29 6.84 -9.19
CA GLY A 102 -3.17 5.78 -10.17
C GLY A 102 -3.29 6.30 -11.59
N THR A 103 -2.83 5.50 -12.54
CA THR A 103 -2.98 5.76 -13.97
C THR A 103 -4.23 5.14 -14.57
N GLN A 104 -4.94 4.28 -13.84
CA GLN A 104 -6.16 3.61 -14.28
C GLN A 104 -7.30 3.80 -13.28
N PRO A 105 -8.56 3.98 -13.75
CA PRO A 105 -9.71 4.10 -12.86
C PRO A 105 -9.82 2.90 -11.91
N SER A 106 -10.30 3.15 -10.70
CA SER A 106 -10.64 2.08 -9.75
C SER A 106 -12.16 1.93 -9.65
N GLU A 107 -12.65 0.72 -9.89
CA GLU A 107 -14.06 0.39 -9.74
C GLU A 107 -14.34 -0.18 -8.35
N PHE A 108 -15.23 0.48 -7.62
CA PHE A 108 -15.69 0.06 -6.30
C PHE A 108 -17.19 -0.23 -6.32
N TYR A 109 -17.64 -1.09 -5.40
CA TYR A 109 -19.07 -1.20 -5.13
C TYR A 109 -19.48 -0.24 -4.00
N ARG A 110 -18.87 -0.35 -2.81
CA ARG A 110 -19.03 0.60 -1.71
C ARG A 110 -17.71 1.23 -1.33
N VAL A 111 -17.74 2.51 -0.99
CA VAL A 111 -16.59 3.25 -0.47
C VAL A 111 -16.99 3.98 0.80
N THR A 112 -16.16 3.91 1.83
CA THR A 112 -16.23 4.81 2.99
C THR A 112 -14.96 5.65 3.02
N LEU A 113 -15.14 6.97 3.08
CA LEU A 113 -14.09 7.95 3.25
C LEU A 113 -14.23 8.56 4.64
N ASN A 114 -13.29 8.23 5.52
CA ASN A 114 -13.26 8.70 6.91
C ASN A 114 -11.84 9.18 7.25
N ASN A 115 -11.54 10.45 7.02
CA ASN A 115 -10.29 11.06 7.43
C ASN A 115 -10.57 12.39 8.14
N PRO A 116 -10.39 12.47 9.48
CA PRO A 116 -10.72 13.67 10.26
C PRO A 116 -9.77 14.86 10.05
N THR A 117 -8.82 14.77 9.10
CA THR A 117 -7.89 15.86 8.79
C THR A 117 -8.66 17.12 8.32
N PRO A 118 -8.48 18.28 8.99
CA PRO A 118 -9.38 19.43 8.86
C PRO A 118 -9.26 20.24 7.56
N VAL A 119 -8.22 20.02 6.74
CA VAL A 119 -7.97 20.81 5.51
C VAL A 119 -8.22 19.99 4.24
N MET A 120 -7.62 18.81 4.16
CA MET A 120 -7.75 17.89 3.04
C MET A 120 -7.57 16.49 3.62
N GLY A 121 -8.66 15.76 3.76
CA GLY A 121 -8.64 14.37 4.25
C GLY A 121 -8.23 13.42 3.13
N PHE A 122 -8.62 13.72 1.91
CA PHE A 122 -8.30 12.92 0.73
C PHE A 122 -7.84 13.82 -0.40
N ASP A 123 -6.70 13.47 -0.98
CA ASP A 123 -6.23 14.05 -2.24
C ASP A 123 -6.54 13.04 -3.36
N LEU A 124 -7.60 13.31 -4.14
CA LEU A 124 -8.08 12.39 -5.17
C LEU A 124 -7.52 12.79 -6.54
N LYS A 125 -6.51 12.05 -7.00
CA LYS A 125 -5.82 12.31 -8.28
C LYS A 125 -6.19 11.37 -9.41
N ASN A 126 -7.10 10.43 -9.17
CA ASN A 126 -7.49 9.41 -10.12
C ASN A 126 -9.02 9.21 -10.11
N GLU A 127 -9.56 8.66 -11.19
CA GLU A 127 -10.99 8.38 -11.32
C GLU A 127 -11.41 7.21 -10.41
N MET A 128 -12.44 7.44 -9.60
CA MET A 128 -13.11 6.41 -8.80
C MET A 128 -14.53 6.21 -9.31
N ASN A 129 -14.81 4.99 -9.77
CA ASN A 129 -16.13 4.59 -10.25
C ASN A 129 -16.84 3.77 -9.18
N ILE A 130 -17.93 4.31 -8.65
CA ILE A 130 -18.64 3.71 -7.51
C ILE A 130 -20.02 3.26 -7.98
N LYS A 131 -20.25 1.94 -8.02
CA LYS A 131 -21.50 1.34 -8.52
C LYS A 131 -22.64 1.39 -7.49
N GLY A 132 -22.31 1.30 -6.21
CA GLY A 132 -23.25 1.28 -5.10
C GLY A 132 -23.31 2.63 -4.40
N SER A 133 -22.66 2.72 -3.24
CA SER A 133 -22.72 3.91 -2.39
C SER A 133 -21.32 4.41 -2.00
N VAL A 134 -21.23 5.73 -1.83
CA VAL A 134 -20.11 6.38 -1.15
C VAL A 134 -20.63 6.99 0.15
N ASP A 135 -19.91 6.75 1.24
CA ASP A 135 -20.18 7.30 2.58
C ASP A 135 -19.03 8.22 2.99
N PHE A 136 -19.33 9.51 3.15
CA PHE A 136 -18.39 10.52 3.63
C PHE A 136 -18.67 10.73 5.13
N GLN A 137 -17.84 10.13 5.98
CA GLN A 137 -18.00 10.24 7.44
C GLN A 137 -17.29 11.48 7.96
N ASP A 138 -16.01 11.62 7.63
CA ASP A 138 -15.18 12.77 7.97
C ASP A 138 -14.17 13.04 6.86
N GLY A 139 -13.82 14.32 6.68
CA GLY A 139 -12.79 14.78 5.75
C GLY A 139 -13.32 15.50 4.52
N ILE A 140 -12.45 16.35 3.96
CA ILE A 140 -12.69 17.07 2.70
C ILE A 140 -11.94 16.32 1.59
N VAL A 141 -12.64 16.05 0.48
CA VAL A 141 -12.06 15.47 -0.75
C VAL A 141 -11.80 16.58 -1.76
N GLN A 142 -10.60 16.61 -2.36
CA GLN A 142 -10.20 17.60 -3.37
C GLN A 142 -9.56 16.94 -4.58
#